data_AF-A0A8H6YTB3-F1
#
_entry.id   AF-A0A8H6YTB3-F1
#
_cell.length_a   1.000
_cell.length_b   1.000
_cell.length_c   1.000
_cell.angle_alpha   90.00
_cell.angle_beta   90.00
_cell.angle_gamma   90.00
#
_symmetry.space_group_name_H-M   'P 1'
#
loop_
_entity.id
_entity.type
_entity.pdbx_description
1 polymer ?
#
loop_
_entity_poly.entity_id
_entity_poly.type
_entity_poly.pdbx_seq_one_letter_code
_entity_poly.pdbx_strand_id
1 'polypeptide(L)'
;MNFMQTQPPAVRFLNTDILPLSSPRRPPEDGVATLLHRLGQPQVLERLLDTETTATFALRMKALSSSSGAEEDLYVRREGMDFEMGLVAPESSDETKPKLGVRYTVGERAPSSVYKTGPWIPHSSFDPAVGIAWGGTPAKARAQGAALARKIWEMFYLQNNNTDATLGRAIVCVEWAGMTSDDREKYEKWIAEIKQRDEKDIKEKKIEYEKLKAQIGVDGILADSFEDFKKTLLRCRAECGVAVATMQCGKCHFAKYCSAACQLDDWKYHKQYCGKEDTWDFSNEKFEDLLK
;
A
#
# COMPACT_ATOMS: atom_id res chain seq x y z
N MET A 1 -45.74 -6.12 32.60
CA MET A 1 -44.63 -5.20 32.27
C MET A 1 -43.54 -6.03 31.60
N ASN A 2 -43.52 -6.06 30.27
CA ASN A 2 -42.53 -6.82 29.50
C ASN A 2 -41.38 -5.89 29.10
N PHE A 3 -40.17 -6.16 29.59
CA PHE A 3 -38.95 -5.52 29.14
C PHE A 3 -38.53 -6.13 27.79
N MET A 4 -38.69 -5.37 26.71
CA MET A 4 -38.08 -5.70 25.43
C MET A 4 -36.58 -5.35 25.49
N GLN A 5 -35.73 -6.38 25.50
CA GLN A 5 -34.30 -6.22 25.22
C GLN A 5 -34.11 -6.02 23.71
N THR A 6 -33.74 -4.82 23.30
CA THR A 6 -33.28 -4.54 21.94
C THR A 6 -31.80 -4.92 21.85
N GLN A 7 -31.46 -5.89 20.99
CA GLN A 7 -30.06 -6.14 20.63
C GLN A 7 -29.51 -5.00 19.78
N PRO A 8 -28.24 -4.56 19.98
CA PRO A 8 -27.60 -3.59 19.11
C PRO A 8 -27.37 -4.19 17.71
N PRO A 9 -27.42 -3.37 16.64
CA PRO A 9 -27.19 -3.86 15.29
C PRO A 9 -25.76 -4.38 15.14
N ALA A 10 -25.64 -5.56 14.52
CA ALA A 10 -24.37 -6.16 14.15
C ALA A 10 -23.60 -5.21 13.22
N VAL A 11 -22.44 -4.72 13.68
CA VAL A 11 -21.46 -4.04 12.83
C VAL A 11 -20.89 -5.09 11.89
N ARG A 12 -21.31 -5.05 10.63
CA ARG A 12 -20.69 -5.83 9.56
C ARG A 12 -19.29 -5.27 9.31
N PHE A 13 -18.27 -5.98 9.79
CA PHE A 13 -16.91 -5.76 9.33
C PHE A 13 -16.85 -6.06 7.82
N LEU A 14 -16.38 -5.09 7.04
CA LEU A 14 -16.11 -5.29 5.63
C LEU A 14 -15.01 -6.35 5.50
N ASN A 15 -15.33 -7.43 4.77
CA ASN A 15 -14.38 -8.45 4.36
C ASN A 15 -13.17 -7.78 3.69
N THR A 16 -11.98 -8.25 4.04
CA THR A 16 -10.72 -7.92 3.37
C THR A 16 -10.68 -8.62 2.01
N ASP A 17 -11.41 -8.06 1.04
CA ASP A 17 -11.33 -8.48 -0.34
C ASP A 17 -9.96 -8.07 -0.92
N ILE A 18 -9.25 -9.06 -1.48
CA ILE A 18 -8.06 -8.85 -2.31
C ILE A 18 -8.53 -8.14 -3.58
N LEU A 19 -8.43 -6.81 -3.58
CA LEU A 19 -8.74 -5.97 -4.73
C LEU A 19 -7.79 -6.29 -5.90
N PRO A 20 -8.26 -6.25 -7.16
CA PRO A 20 -7.40 -6.38 -8.34
C PRO A 20 -6.29 -5.31 -8.33
N LEU A 21 -5.09 -5.67 -8.81
CA LEU A 21 -3.88 -4.83 -8.90
C LEU A 21 -4.06 -3.47 -9.62
N SER A 22 -5.21 -3.21 -10.24
CA SER A 22 -5.63 -1.86 -10.55
C SER A 22 -6.10 -1.16 -9.26
N SER A 23 -5.19 -0.49 -8.57
CA SER A 23 -5.53 0.42 -7.47
C SER A 23 -6.75 1.29 -7.86
N PRO A 24 -7.79 1.43 -7.01
CA PRO A 24 -8.88 2.36 -7.26
C PRO A 24 -8.30 3.74 -7.58
N ARG A 25 -8.94 4.49 -8.48
CA ARG A 25 -8.66 5.92 -8.65
C ARG A 25 -9.06 6.63 -7.36
N ARG A 26 -8.18 6.60 -6.36
CA ARG A 26 -8.38 7.32 -5.11
C ARG A 26 -7.99 8.78 -5.33
N PRO A 27 -8.85 9.74 -4.99
CA PRO A 27 -8.45 11.13 -4.97
C PRO A 27 -7.26 11.32 -3.99
N PRO A 28 -6.36 12.28 -4.26
CA PRO A 28 -5.13 12.46 -3.50
C PRO A 28 -5.32 12.68 -2.00
N GLU A 29 -6.40 13.35 -1.60
CA GLU A 29 -6.80 13.56 -0.21
C GLU A 29 -6.99 12.24 0.56
N ASP A 30 -7.42 11.17 -0.12
CA ASP A 30 -7.51 9.83 0.47
C ASP A 30 -6.12 9.26 0.75
N GLY A 31 -5.07 9.70 0.05
CA GLY A 31 -3.71 9.21 0.22
C GLY A 31 -3.13 9.50 1.59
N VAL A 32 -3.20 10.76 2.05
CA VAL A 32 -2.68 11.18 3.36
C VAL A 32 -3.58 10.72 4.49
N ALA A 33 -4.90 10.76 4.32
CA ALA A 33 -5.81 10.19 5.30
C ALA A 33 -5.57 8.67 5.44
N THR A 34 -5.37 7.94 4.33
CA THR A 34 -5.02 6.51 4.34
C THR A 34 -3.67 6.28 4.99
N LEU A 35 -2.64 7.08 4.67
CA LEU A 35 -1.31 7.03 5.30
C LEU A 35 -1.45 7.01 6.82
N LEU A 36 -2.05 8.07 7.37
CA LEU A 36 -2.08 8.31 8.81
C LEU A 36 -3.03 7.37 9.53
N HIS A 37 -4.16 7.00 8.91
CA HIS A 37 -5.03 5.95 9.44
C HIS A 37 -4.29 4.61 9.53
N ARG A 38 -3.47 4.26 8.52
CA ARG A 38 -2.70 3.01 8.49
C ARG A 38 -1.49 3.02 9.44
N LEU A 39 -0.97 4.19 9.82
CA LEU A 39 0.03 4.29 10.88
C LEU A 39 -0.50 3.81 12.25
N GLY A 40 -1.83 3.72 12.43
CA GLY A 40 -2.43 3.23 13.67
C GLY A 40 -2.35 4.22 14.83
N GLN A 41 -2.09 5.50 14.55
CA GLN A 41 -2.14 6.59 15.54
C GLN A 41 -3.13 7.66 15.10
N PRO A 42 -4.42 7.53 15.47
CA PRO A 42 -5.43 8.51 15.10
C PRO A 42 -5.10 9.91 15.62
N GLN A 43 -4.36 10.02 16.73
CA GLN A 43 -3.95 11.30 17.33
C GLN A 43 -3.03 12.12 16.39
N VAL A 44 -2.15 11.46 15.63
CA VAL A 44 -1.28 12.13 14.65
C VAL A 44 -2.11 12.71 13.51
N LEU A 45 -3.10 11.96 13.03
CA LEU A 45 -4.06 12.44 12.03
C LEU A 45 -4.88 13.61 12.57
N GLU A 46 -5.34 13.53 13.82
CA GLU A 46 -6.07 14.63 14.46
C GLU A 46 -5.23 15.89 14.53
N ARG A 47 -3.95 15.82 14.93
CA ARG A 47 -3.05 16.98 14.95
C ARG A 47 -2.73 17.52 13.56
N LEU A 48 -2.61 16.66 12.55
CA LEU A 48 -2.46 17.12 11.18
C LEU A 48 -3.69 17.90 10.71
N LEU A 49 -4.90 17.42 11.01
CA LEU A 49 -6.15 18.02 10.55
C LEU A 49 -6.65 19.18 11.43
N ASP A 50 -6.09 19.35 12.62
CA ASP A 50 -6.42 20.45 13.53
C ASP A 50 -5.71 21.74 13.11
N THR A 51 -6.35 22.47 12.21
CA THR A 51 -5.83 23.75 11.69
C THR A 51 -6.05 24.93 12.63
N GLU A 52 -6.84 24.75 13.70
CA GLU A 52 -7.17 25.81 14.66
C GLU A 52 -6.15 25.87 15.79
N THR A 53 -5.77 24.73 16.36
CA THR A 53 -4.85 24.69 17.52
C THR A 53 -3.42 24.38 17.14
N THR A 54 -3.21 23.66 16.04
CA THR A 54 -1.88 23.26 15.59
C THR A 54 -1.47 24.17 14.43
N ALA A 55 -0.56 25.10 14.67
CA ALA A 55 -0.15 26.07 13.66
C ALA A 55 0.71 25.43 12.57
N THR A 56 1.66 24.58 12.97
CA THR A 56 2.55 23.85 12.06
C THR A 56 2.58 22.37 12.41
N PHE A 57 2.77 21.51 11.41
CA PHE A 57 2.91 20.07 11.58
C PHE A 57 3.94 19.54 10.58
N ALA A 58 4.76 18.58 11.02
CA ALA A 58 5.72 17.89 10.20
C ALA A 58 5.76 16.39 10.53
N LEU A 59 5.80 15.56 9.51
CA LEU A 59 5.98 14.11 9.59
C LEU A 59 7.02 13.71 8.56
N ARG A 60 8.00 12.89 8.96
CA ARG A 60 8.88 12.16 8.03
C ARG A 60 8.84 10.67 8.28
N MET A 61 8.82 9.91 7.20
CA MET A 61 8.77 8.47 7.20
C MET A 61 9.69 7.93 6.12
N LYS A 62 10.58 7.00 6.49
CA LYS A 62 11.40 6.24 5.57
C LYS A 62 10.73 4.91 5.26
N ALA A 63 10.71 4.58 3.98
CA ALA A 63 10.22 3.30 3.49
C ALA A 63 11.07 2.85 2.30
N LEU A 64 11.19 1.54 2.10
CA LEU A 64 11.93 1.01 0.96
C LEU A 64 11.06 1.03 -0.29
N SER A 65 11.62 1.51 -1.40
CA SER A 65 10.94 1.58 -2.67
C SER A 65 10.80 0.20 -3.29
N SER A 66 9.60 -0.15 -3.73
CA SER A 66 9.29 -1.44 -4.37
C SER A 66 10.11 -1.71 -5.63
N SER A 67 10.40 -0.65 -6.39
CA SER A 67 11.04 -0.76 -7.69
C SER A 67 12.56 -0.81 -7.64
N SER A 68 13.18 -0.25 -6.59
CA SER A 68 14.64 -0.11 -6.52
C SER A 68 15.27 -0.72 -5.27
N GLY A 69 14.47 -1.06 -4.26
CA GLY A 69 14.97 -1.43 -2.94
C GLY A 69 15.69 -0.29 -2.20
N ALA A 70 15.72 0.92 -2.76
CA ALA A 70 16.33 2.08 -2.11
C ALA A 70 15.39 2.68 -1.05
N GLU A 71 15.94 3.27 0.01
CA GLU A 71 15.15 4.04 0.96
C GLU A 71 14.59 5.30 0.29
N GLU A 72 13.28 5.47 0.37
CA GLU A 72 12.58 6.69 0.04
C GLU A 72 12.09 7.34 1.34
N ASP A 73 12.29 8.66 1.44
CA ASP A 73 11.90 9.46 2.59
C ASP A 73 10.67 10.28 2.20
N LEU A 74 9.52 9.88 2.72
CA LEU A 74 8.26 10.60 2.58
C LEU A 74 8.18 11.67 3.65
N TYR A 75 7.78 12.88 3.26
CA TYR A 75 7.43 13.92 4.20
C TYR A 75 6.00 14.43 3.99
N VAL A 76 5.41 14.90 5.08
CA VAL A 76 4.18 15.69 5.11
C VAL A 76 4.45 16.90 5.99
N ARG A 77 4.17 18.09 5.46
CA ARG A 77 4.27 19.37 6.18
C ARG A 77 2.95 20.10 6.08
N ARG A 78 2.60 20.83 7.12
CA ARG A 78 1.47 21.75 7.11
C ARG A 78 1.83 23.03 7.85
N GLU A 79 1.44 24.15 7.27
CA GLU A 79 1.48 25.48 7.89
C GLU A 79 0.10 26.11 7.74
N GLY A 80 -0.65 26.22 8.84
CA GLY A 80 -2.03 26.67 8.83
C GLY A 80 -2.91 25.77 7.93
N MET A 81 -3.47 26.36 6.87
CA MET A 81 -4.32 25.65 5.90
C MET A 81 -3.53 25.05 4.72
N ASP A 82 -2.24 25.35 4.61
CA ASP A 82 -1.41 24.91 3.49
C ASP A 82 -0.70 23.61 3.82
N PHE A 83 -0.84 22.63 2.93
CA PHE A 83 -0.29 21.30 3.03
C PHE A 83 0.73 21.08 1.93
N GLU A 84 1.85 20.47 2.29
CA GLU A 84 2.85 19.99 1.36
C GLU A 84 3.17 18.54 1.69
N MET A 85 3.31 17.71 0.67
CA MET A 85 3.76 16.34 0.83
C MET A 85 4.61 15.93 -0.36
N GLY A 86 5.55 15.03 -0.13
CA GLY A 86 6.44 14.58 -1.18
C GLY A 86 7.45 13.55 -0.74
N LEU A 87 8.31 13.19 -1.67
CA LEU A 87 9.49 12.35 -1.44
C LEU A 87 10.73 13.24 -1.43
N VAL A 88 11.60 13.08 -0.44
CA VAL A 88 12.90 13.77 -0.38
C VAL A 88 13.83 13.19 -1.44
N ALA A 89 14.56 14.06 -2.14
CA ALA A 89 15.57 13.61 -3.09
C ALA A 89 16.82 13.11 -2.33
N PRO A 90 17.28 11.86 -2.56
CA PRO A 90 18.38 11.27 -1.78
C PRO A 90 19.72 11.99 -1.96
N GLU A 91 19.91 12.68 -3.09
CA GLU A 91 21.17 13.36 -3.45
C GLU A 91 21.11 14.88 -3.30
N SER A 92 19.98 15.43 -2.85
CA SER A 92 19.84 16.87 -2.71
C SER A 92 20.41 17.30 -1.36
N SER A 93 21.50 18.08 -1.38
CA SER A 93 21.94 18.85 -0.20
C SER A 93 20.87 19.87 0.24
N ASP A 94 19.91 20.15 -0.64
CA ASP A 94 18.79 21.04 -0.45
C ASP A 94 17.54 20.21 -0.10
N GLU A 95 17.32 19.96 1.20
CA GLU A 95 16.12 19.26 1.71
C GLU A 95 14.81 20.00 1.40
N THR A 96 14.88 21.21 0.82
CA THR A 96 13.70 21.99 0.45
C THR A 96 13.12 21.58 -0.91
N LYS A 97 13.84 20.76 -1.69
CA LYS A 97 13.40 20.31 -3.02
C LYS A 97 13.02 18.83 -2.99
N PRO A 98 11.72 18.50 -3.14
CA PRO A 98 11.32 17.12 -3.21
C PRO A 98 11.77 16.48 -4.54
N LYS A 99 11.99 15.17 -4.55
CA LYS A 99 12.03 14.36 -5.77
C LYS A 99 10.66 14.37 -6.48
N LEU A 100 9.59 14.37 -5.69
CA LEU A 100 8.21 14.43 -6.15
C LEU A 100 7.38 15.11 -5.07
N GLY A 101 6.65 16.18 -5.38
CA GLY A 101 5.88 16.91 -4.36
C GLY A 101 4.54 17.45 -4.86
N VAL A 102 3.62 17.69 -3.93
CA VAL A 102 2.33 18.32 -4.20
C VAL A 102 1.93 19.24 -3.04
N ARG A 103 1.30 20.37 -3.38
CA ARG A 103 0.76 21.34 -2.44
C ARG A 103 -0.75 21.47 -2.57
N TYR A 104 -1.42 21.57 -1.42
CA TYR A 104 -2.85 21.80 -1.29
C TYR A 104 -3.10 22.92 -0.29
N THR A 105 -4.24 23.59 -0.44
CA THR A 105 -4.82 24.44 0.61
C THR A 105 -6.14 23.82 1.05
N VAL A 106 -6.34 23.66 2.34
CA VAL A 106 -7.63 23.24 2.89
C VAL A 106 -8.52 24.47 3.00
N GLY A 107 -9.60 24.48 2.23
CA GLY A 107 -10.60 25.53 2.27
C GLY A 107 -11.33 25.58 3.61
N GLU A 108 -12.07 26.67 3.82
CA GLU A 108 -12.90 26.82 5.00
C GLU A 108 -13.94 25.70 5.10
N ARG A 109 -14.18 25.25 6.33
CA ARG A 109 -15.21 24.27 6.63
C ARG A 109 -16.59 24.91 6.47
N ALA A 110 -17.45 24.31 5.65
CA ALA A 110 -18.85 24.71 5.61
C ALA A 110 -19.50 24.48 7.00
N PRO A 111 -20.28 25.43 7.54
CA PRO A 111 -20.90 25.28 8.87
C PRO A 111 -21.76 24.02 9.03
N SER A 112 -22.34 23.53 7.93
CA SER A 112 -23.16 22.32 7.87
C SER A 112 -22.36 21.03 7.69
N SER A 113 -21.05 21.10 7.47
CA SER A 113 -20.21 19.93 7.21
C SER A 113 -19.98 19.12 8.48
N VAL A 114 -20.16 17.80 8.38
CA VAL A 114 -19.80 16.84 9.43
C VAL A 114 -18.29 16.59 9.51
N TYR A 115 -17.53 17.00 8.50
CA TYR A 115 -16.08 16.82 8.44
C TYR A 115 -15.35 17.92 9.22
N LYS A 116 -14.22 17.56 9.85
CA LYS A 116 -13.38 18.51 10.60
C LYS A 116 -12.67 19.52 9.69
N THR A 117 -12.44 19.19 8.42
CA THR A 117 -11.75 20.04 7.44
C THR A 117 -12.67 20.43 6.28
N GLY A 118 -12.37 21.55 5.61
CA GLY A 118 -13.00 21.91 4.34
C GLY A 118 -12.40 21.18 3.13
N PRO A 119 -12.76 21.60 1.90
CA PRO A 119 -12.30 20.95 0.68
C PRO A 119 -10.81 21.16 0.45
N TRP A 120 -10.11 20.13 -0.05
CA TRP A 120 -8.70 20.22 -0.41
C TRP A 120 -8.55 20.80 -1.82
N ILE A 121 -7.94 21.97 -1.93
CA ILE A 121 -7.77 22.71 -3.18
C ILE A 121 -6.33 22.51 -3.66
N PRO A 122 -6.09 21.80 -4.77
CA PRO A 122 -4.74 21.59 -5.29
C PRO A 122 -4.15 22.89 -5.81
N HIS A 123 -2.94 23.22 -5.36
CA HIS A 123 -2.26 24.47 -5.69
C HIS A 123 -1.16 24.25 -6.74
N SER A 124 -0.22 23.35 -6.47
CA SER A 124 0.93 23.10 -7.36
C SER A 124 1.55 21.73 -7.15
N SER A 125 2.40 21.33 -8.10
CA SER A 125 3.21 20.11 -8.04
C SER A 125 4.68 20.42 -8.32
N PHE A 126 5.57 19.56 -7.85
CA PHE A 126 7.01 19.62 -8.10
C PHE A 126 7.49 18.31 -8.69
N ASP A 127 8.02 18.33 -9.91
CA ASP A 127 8.62 17.15 -10.54
C ASP A 127 9.84 17.58 -11.35
N PRO A 128 11.07 17.33 -10.86
CA PRO A 128 12.29 17.75 -11.52
C PRO A 128 12.53 16.94 -12.81
N ALA A 129 11.99 15.73 -12.94
CA ALA A 129 12.18 14.90 -14.13
C ALA A 129 11.49 15.49 -15.37
N VAL A 130 10.47 16.33 -15.15
CA VAL A 130 9.78 17.08 -16.21
C VAL A 130 10.02 18.59 -16.13
N GLY A 131 11.00 19.03 -15.34
CA GLY A 131 11.40 20.44 -15.22
C GLY A 131 10.38 21.34 -14.52
N ILE A 132 9.50 20.79 -13.68
CA ILE A 132 8.47 21.55 -12.97
C ILE A 132 8.98 21.93 -11.57
N ALA A 133 9.28 23.21 -11.38
CA ALA A 133 9.44 23.83 -10.07
C ALA A 133 8.07 24.32 -9.58
N TRP A 134 7.60 23.81 -8.42
CA TRP A 134 6.36 24.17 -7.71
C TRP A 134 5.32 24.97 -8.54
N GLY A 135 4.75 24.31 -9.54
CA GLY A 135 3.83 24.92 -10.50
C GLY A 135 2.88 23.91 -11.13
N GLY A 136 2.40 24.21 -12.33
CA GLY A 136 1.46 23.34 -13.05
C GLY A 136 -0.01 23.68 -12.82
N THR A 137 -0.89 22.93 -13.48
CA THR A 137 -2.35 23.12 -13.35
C THR A 137 -2.90 22.31 -12.17
N PRO A 138 -4.08 22.66 -11.64
CA PRO A 138 -4.79 21.84 -10.65
C PRO A 138 -4.93 20.36 -11.06
N ALA A 139 -5.06 20.08 -12.36
CA ALA A 139 -5.11 18.72 -12.88
C ALA A 139 -3.78 17.97 -12.71
N LYS A 140 -2.64 18.64 -12.94
CA LYS A 140 -1.30 18.06 -12.72
C LYS A 140 -1.06 17.79 -11.24
N ALA A 141 -1.39 18.75 -10.37
CA ALA A 141 -1.29 18.57 -8.92
C ALA A 141 -2.14 17.38 -8.43
N ARG A 142 -3.37 17.21 -8.94
CA ARG A 142 -4.19 16.01 -8.63
C ARG A 142 -3.55 14.71 -9.12
N ALA A 143 -3.08 14.68 -10.37
CA ALA A 143 -2.46 13.49 -10.94
C ALA A 143 -1.20 13.09 -10.13
N GLN A 144 -0.41 14.06 -9.73
CA GLN A 144 0.80 13.84 -8.95
C GLN A 144 0.51 13.44 -7.51
N GLY A 145 -0.48 14.07 -6.86
CA GLY A 145 -0.94 13.62 -5.55
C GLY A 145 -1.48 12.19 -5.58
N ALA A 146 -2.20 11.80 -6.65
CA ALA A 146 -2.64 10.41 -6.83
C ALA A 146 -1.45 9.44 -7.00
N ALA A 147 -0.40 9.85 -7.71
CA ALA A 147 0.84 9.07 -7.83
C ALA A 147 1.55 8.91 -6.47
N LEU A 148 1.60 9.97 -5.66
CA LEU A 148 2.17 9.93 -4.32
C LEU A 148 1.33 9.06 -3.38
N ALA A 149 -0.01 9.18 -3.41
CA ALA A 149 -0.93 8.33 -2.66
C ALA A 149 -0.75 6.86 -3.01
N ARG A 150 -0.58 6.54 -4.29
CA ARG A 150 -0.26 5.19 -4.76
C ARG A 150 1.10 4.72 -4.21
N LYS A 151 2.13 5.55 -4.25
CA LYS A 151 3.46 5.22 -3.71
C LYS A 151 3.42 4.92 -2.21
N ILE A 152 2.72 5.76 -1.45
CA ILE A 152 2.43 5.52 -0.04
C ILE A 152 1.75 4.15 0.13
N TRP A 153 0.68 3.89 -0.62
CA TRP A 153 -0.03 2.61 -0.52
C TRP A 153 0.88 1.42 -0.87
N GLU A 154 1.70 1.51 -1.91
CA GLU A 154 2.69 0.49 -2.28
C GLU A 154 3.68 0.22 -1.14
N MET A 155 4.19 1.27 -0.50
CA MET A 155 5.08 1.16 0.67
C MET A 155 4.41 0.35 1.79
N PHE A 156 3.16 0.67 2.17
CA PHE A 156 2.45 -0.07 3.21
C PHE A 156 2.00 -1.46 2.80
N TYR A 157 1.56 -1.64 1.57
CA TYR A 157 1.10 -2.92 1.05
C TYR A 157 2.25 -3.92 1.05
N LEU A 158 3.40 -3.52 0.52
CA LEU A 158 4.59 -4.37 0.50
C LEU A 158 5.13 -4.60 1.90
N GLN A 159 5.10 -3.64 2.80
CA GLN A 159 5.49 -3.90 4.20
C GLN A 159 4.63 -4.97 4.88
N ASN A 160 3.32 -5.01 4.58
CA ASN A 160 2.43 -5.98 5.21
C ASN A 160 2.47 -7.36 4.52
N ASN A 161 2.65 -7.38 3.20
CA ASN A 161 2.52 -8.61 2.40
C ASN A 161 3.85 -9.18 1.89
N ASN A 162 4.95 -8.44 1.97
CA ASN A 162 6.25 -8.99 1.58
C ASN A 162 6.73 -9.97 2.66
N THR A 163 7.15 -11.13 2.21
CA THR A 163 7.83 -12.14 3.02
C THR A 163 9.30 -11.82 3.23
N ASP A 164 9.84 -10.86 2.46
CA ASP A 164 11.14 -10.27 2.73
C ASP A 164 11.09 -9.48 4.04
N ALA A 165 11.42 -10.21 5.09
CA ALA A 165 11.56 -9.78 6.46
C ALA A 165 12.65 -8.71 6.64
N THR A 166 13.28 -8.17 5.62
CA THR A 166 14.24 -7.06 5.81
C THR A 166 13.56 -5.68 5.80
N LEU A 167 12.29 -5.59 5.40
CA LEU A 167 11.60 -4.32 5.13
C LEU A 167 10.77 -3.82 6.33
N GLY A 168 11.42 -3.39 7.41
CA GLY A 168 10.74 -2.75 8.56
C GLY A 168 10.14 -1.38 8.22
N ARG A 169 9.11 -0.94 8.98
CA ARG A 169 8.60 0.45 8.88
C ARG A 169 9.53 1.37 9.65
N ALA A 170 10.08 2.40 9.01
CA ALA A 170 10.85 3.42 9.69
C ALA A 170 10.07 4.74 9.72
N ILE A 171 9.21 4.93 10.71
CA ILE A 171 8.75 6.28 11.06
C ILE A 171 9.96 6.99 11.67
N VAL A 172 10.39 8.10 11.09
CA VAL A 172 11.63 8.77 11.48
C VAL A 172 11.34 9.86 12.51
N CYS A 173 10.33 10.69 12.25
CA CYS A 173 9.96 11.76 13.17
C CYS A 173 8.51 12.23 12.94
N VAL A 174 7.89 12.68 14.02
CA VAL A 174 6.61 13.40 14.02
C VAL A 174 6.82 14.62 14.92
N GLU A 175 6.47 15.81 14.44
CA GLU A 175 6.60 17.07 15.19
C GLU A 175 5.44 18.01 14.86
N TRP A 176 5.01 18.84 15.81
CA TRP A 176 4.03 19.90 15.55
C TRP A 176 4.16 21.07 16.54
N ALA A 177 3.61 22.22 16.18
CA ALA A 177 3.60 23.42 17.02
C ALA A 177 2.83 23.18 18.32
N GLY A 178 3.48 23.43 19.46
CA GLY A 178 2.88 23.21 20.79
C GLY A 178 2.93 21.75 21.25
N MET A 179 3.68 20.87 20.58
CA MET A 179 4.01 19.54 21.10
C MET A 179 4.72 19.68 22.46
N THR A 180 4.14 19.08 23.50
CA THR A 180 4.72 19.06 24.84
C THR A 180 5.88 18.06 24.94
N SER A 181 6.70 18.15 25.99
CA SER A 181 7.71 17.12 26.30
C SER A 181 7.08 15.74 26.46
N ASP A 182 5.92 15.69 27.11
CA ASP A 182 5.21 14.45 27.42
C ASP A 182 4.63 13.81 26.14
N ASP A 183 4.11 14.64 25.22
CA ASP A 183 3.73 14.18 23.88
C ASP A 183 4.95 13.57 23.19
N ARG A 184 6.08 14.29 23.16
CA ARG A 184 7.31 13.82 22.50
C ARG A 184 7.76 12.46 23.04
N GLU A 185 7.86 12.32 24.36
CA GLU A 185 8.24 11.05 24.99
C GLU A 185 7.27 9.92 24.63
N LYS A 186 5.95 10.20 24.64
CA LYS A 186 4.94 9.22 24.25
C LYS A 186 5.11 8.76 22.79
N TYR A 187 5.40 9.69 21.88
CA TYR A 187 5.59 9.36 20.46
C TYR A 187 6.91 8.64 20.19
N GLU A 188 8.00 9.05 20.85
CA GLU A 188 9.29 8.33 20.79
C GLU A 188 9.14 6.90 21.29
N LYS A 189 8.46 6.70 22.41
CA LYS A 189 8.13 5.37 22.94
C LYS A 189 7.32 4.55 21.93
N TRP A 190 6.28 5.15 21.33
CA TRP A 190 5.48 4.47 20.31
C TRP A 190 6.29 4.09 19.05
N ILE A 191 7.17 4.97 18.57
CA ILE A 191 8.07 4.68 17.44
C ILE A 191 8.98 3.50 17.81
N ALA A 192 9.51 3.47 19.03
CA ALA A 192 10.33 2.36 19.52
C ALA A 192 9.54 1.04 19.60
N GLU A 193 8.27 1.08 20.05
CA GLU A 193 7.38 -0.09 20.09
C GLU A 193 7.08 -0.63 18.68
N ILE A 194 6.84 0.25 17.69
CA ILE A 194 6.69 -0.15 16.29
C ILE A 194 7.95 -0.86 15.80
N LYS A 195 9.12 -0.26 16.03
CA LYS A 195 10.39 -0.82 15.60
C LYS A 195 10.61 -2.22 16.20
N GLN A 196 10.35 -2.39 17.51
CA GLN A 196 10.48 -3.68 18.17
C GLN A 196 9.51 -4.73 17.63
N ARG A 197 8.24 -4.37 17.40
CA ARG A 197 7.26 -5.28 16.80
C ARG A 197 7.70 -5.70 15.40
N ASP A 198 8.07 -4.73 14.57
CA ASP A 198 8.50 -5.01 13.20
C ASP A 198 9.76 -5.90 13.20
N GLU A 199 10.77 -5.62 14.05
CA GLU A 199 11.95 -6.50 14.21
C GLU A 199 11.59 -7.93 14.66
N LYS A 200 10.56 -8.08 15.49
CA LYS A 200 10.05 -9.38 15.93
C LYS A 200 9.37 -10.12 14.78
N ASP A 201 8.43 -9.47 14.10
CA ASP A 201 7.70 -10.03 12.95
C ASP A 201 8.67 -10.48 11.84
N ILE A 202 9.72 -9.67 11.62
CA ILE A 202 10.84 -9.97 10.72
C ILE A 202 11.57 -11.25 11.13
N LYS A 203 11.94 -11.39 12.41
CA LYS A 203 12.61 -12.60 12.91
C LYS A 203 11.71 -13.83 12.77
N GLU A 204 10.42 -13.70 13.06
CA GLU A 204 9.44 -14.79 12.96
C GLU A 204 9.26 -15.25 11.50
N LYS A 205 9.03 -14.32 10.57
CA LYS A 205 8.96 -14.61 9.12
C LYS A 205 10.22 -15.27 8.58
N LYS A 206 11.40 -14.80 9.01
CA LYS A 206 12.68 -15.41 8.62
C LYS A 206 12.80 -16.86 9.10
N ILE A 207 12.39 -17.14 10.34
CA ILE A 207 12.37 -18.51 10.87
C ILE A 207 11.41 -19.40 10.08
N GLU A 208 10.22 -18.89 9.73
CA GLU A 208 9.24 -19.59 8.90
C GLU A 208 9.80 -19.91 7.51
N TYR A 209 10.43 -18.92 6.87
CA TYR A 209 11.09 -19.08 5.58
C TYR A 209 12.17 -20.16 5.61
N GLU A 210 13.08 -20.16 6.59
CA GLU A 210 14.13 -21.18 6.70
C GLU A 210 13.56 -22.59 6.94
N LYS A 211 12.45 -22.70 7.69
CA LYS A 211 11.74 -23.98 7.86
C LYS A 211 11.15 -24.48 6.54
N LEU A 212 10.50 -23.60 5.78
CA LEU A 212 9.90 -23.93 4.49
C LEU A 212 10.98 -24.33 3.49
N LYS A 213 12.09 -23.57 3.44
CA LYS A 213 13.27 -23.84 2.63
C LYS A 213 13.84 -25.24 2.91
N ALA A 214 13.98 -25.61 4.19
CA ALA A 214 14.48 -26.92 4.59
C ALA A 214 13.54 -28.09 4.20
N GLN A 215 12.22 -27.85 4.14
CA GLN A 215 11.25 -28.87 3.73
C GLN A 215 11.23 -29.10 2.21
N ILE A 216 11.38 -28.04 1.42
CA ILE A 216 11.20 -28.10 -0.04
C ILE A 216 12.52 -28.41 -0.76
N GLY A 217 13.68 -28.17 -0.12
CA GLY A 217 14.99 -28.51 -0.69
C GLY A 217 15.37 -27.65 -1.91
N VAL A 218 14.68 -26.53 -2.13
CA VAL A 218 14.96 -25.61 -3.23
C VAL A 218 15.69 -24.39 -2.67
N ASP A 219 16.96 -24.26 -3.02
CA ASP A 219 17.75 -23.06 -2.79
C ASP A 219 17.37 -22.01 -3.83
N GLY A 220 16.56 -21.01 -3.45
CA GLY A 220 16.33 -19.86 -4.32
C GLY A 220 15.10 -19.04 -3.98
N ILE A 221 15.24 -17.74 -4.18
CA ILE A 221 14.34 -16.59 -3.98
C ILE A 221 12.89 -16.79 -4.52
N LEU A 222 12.61 -17.89 -5.21
CA LEU A 222 11.29 -18.19 -5.74
C LEU A 222 10.30 -18.76 -4.73
N ALA A 223 10.68 -19.34 -3.59
CA ALA A 223 9.72 -20.17 -2.81
C ALA A 223 8.39 -19.46 -2.45
N ASP A 224 8.43 -18.20 -2.00
CA ASP A 224 7.21 -17.48 -1.58
C ASP A 224 6.40 -16.93 -2.76
N SER A 225 7.07 -16.32 -3.75
CA SER A 225 6.41 -15.91 -5.00
C SER A 225 5.89 -17.11 -5.77
N PHE A 226 6.56 -18.26 -5.69
CA PHE A 226 6.17 -19.49 -6.35
C PHE A 226 4.98 -20.15 -5.67
N GLU A 227 4.87 -20.14 -4.35
CA GLU A 227 3.72 -20.75 -3.69
C GLU A 227 2.44 -19.95 -3.91
N ASP A 228 2.50 -18.61 -3.88
CA ASP A 228 1.35 -17.77 -4.22
C ASP A 228 1.05 -17.75 -5.73
N PHE A 229 2.08 -17.79 -6.58
CA PHE A 229 1.92 -18.02 -8.01
C PHE A 229 1.27 -19.39 -8.28
N LYS A 230 1.70 -20.44 -7.57
CA LYS A 230 1.16 -21.80 -7.67
C LYS A 230 -0.28 -21.86 -7.17
N LYS A 231 -0.62 -21.23 -6.05
CA LYS A 231 -2.03 -21.07 -5.61
C LYS A 231 -2.86 -20.34 -6.68
N THR A 232 -2.30 -19.31 -7.31
CA THR A 232 -2.96 -18.56 -8.39
C THR A 232 -3.10 -19.37 -9.68
N LEU A 233 -2.15 -20.25 -9.98
CA LEU A 233 -2.21 -21.18 -11.10
C LEU A 233 -3.20 -22.33 -10.85
N LEU A 234 -3.35 -22.76 -9.59
CA LEU A 234 -4.23 -23.86 -9.21
C LEU A 234 -5.68 -23.44 -9.01
N ARG A 235 -5.97 -22.17 -8.70
CA ARG A 235 -7.35 -21.72 -8.47
C ARG A 235 -8.19 -21.73 -9.74
N CYS A 236 -9.50 -21.80 -9.58
CA CYS A 236 -10.41 -21.66 -10.71
C CYS A 236 -10.28 -20.26 -11.32
N ARG A 237 -9.95 -20.21 -12.61
CA ARG A 237 -9.74 -18.95 -13.33
C ARG A 237 -11.01 -18.10 -13.46
N ALA A 238 -12.19 -18.72 -13.39
CA ALA A 238 -13.47 -18.03 -13.37
C ALA A 238 -13.77 -17.32 -12.02
N GLU A 239 -12.80 -17.30 -11.09
CA GLU A 239 -12.89 -16.61 -9.79
C GLU A 239 -14.08 -17.05 -8.92
N CYS A 240 -14.56 -18.27 -9.08
CA CYS A 240 -15.69 -18.81 -8.31
C CYS A 240 -15.36 -19.15 -6.84
N GLY A 241 -14.16 -18.77 -6.36
CA GLY A 241 -13.69 -19.02 -4.98
C GLY A 241 -13.05 -20.38 -4.73
N VAL A 242 -13.05 -21.30 -5.71
CA VAL A 242 -12.38 -22.61 -5.55
C VAL A 242 -10.86 -22.45 -5.66
N ALA A 243 -10.16 -22.77 -4.57
CA ALA A 243 -8.70 -22.63 -4.46
C ALA A 243 -7.89 -23.65 -5.28
N VAL A 244 -8.44 -24.84 -5.53
CA VAL A 244 -7.78 -25.89 -6.32
C VAL A 244 -8.77 -26.46 -7.33
N ALA A 245 -8.59 -26.06 -8.59
CA ALA A 245 -9.37 -26.51 -9.73
C ALA A 245 -8.82 -27.84 -10.28
N THR A 246 -9.72 -28.77 -10.58
CA THR A 246 -9.38 -30.14 -11.01
C THR A 246 -9.36 -30.30 -12.53
N MET A 247 -9.99 -29.40 -13.28
CA MET A 247 -9.99 -29.40 -14.74
C MET A 247 -9.00 -28.38 -15.28
N GLN A 248 -8.49 -28.64 -16.48
CA GLN A 248 -7.66 -27.70 -17.23
C GLN A 248 -8.21 -27.51 -18.63
N CYS A 249 -7.93 -26.36 -19.24
CA CYS A 249 -8.30 -26.13 -20.63
C CYS A 249 -7.63 -27.17 -21.53
N GLY A 250 -8.42 -27.91 -22.31
CA GLY A 250 -7.90 -28.94 -23.21
C GLY A 250 -7.06 -28.41 -24.39
N LYS A 251 -7.03 -27.09 -24.63
CA LYS A 251 -6.25 -26.48 -25.71
C LYS A 251 -4.91 -25.94 -25.25
N CYS A 252 -4.87 -25.17 -24.16
CA CYS A 252 -3.62 -24.56 -23.68
C CYS A 252 -3.02 -25.26 -22.46
N HIS A 253 -3.76 -26.13 -21.78
CA HIS A 253 -3.38 -26.82 -20.53
C HIS A 253 -2.99 -25.91 -19.33
N PHE A 254 -2.95 -24.59 -19.54
CA PHE A 254 -2.55 -23.59 -18.56
C PHE A 254 -3.69 -23.18 -17.63
N ALA A 255 -4.82 -22.73 -18.19
CA ALA A 255 -5.94 -22.27 -17.38
C ALA A 255 -6.65 -23.44 -16.66
N LYS A 256 -6.87 -23.31 -15.35
CA LYS A 256 -7.56 -24.30 -14.51
C LYS A 256 -9.00 -23.86 -14.20
N TYR A 257 -9.91 -24.83 -14.16
CA TYR A 257 -11.33 -24.63 -13.88
C TYR A 257 -11.86 -25.71 -12.93
N CYS A 258 -12.80 -25.37 -12.06
CA CYS A 258 -13.45 -26.36 -11.20
C CYS A 258 -14.58 -27.12 -11.93
N SER A 259 -15.06 -26.59 -13.07
CA SER A 259 -16.14 -27.18 -13.85
C SER A 259 -16.14 -26.66 -15.29
N ALA A 260 -16.82 -27.38 -16.19
CA ALA A 260 -17.06 -26.93 -17.56
C ALA A 260 -17.88 -25.62 -17.62
N ALA A 261 -18.78 -25.39 -16.65
CA ALA A 261 -19.55 -24.16 -16.56
C ALA A 261 -18.64 -22.94 -16.30
N CYS A 262 -17.67 -23.06 -15.38
CA CYS A 262 -16.67 -22.02 -15.13
C CYS A 262 -15.78 -21.77 -16.35
N GLN A 263 -15.39 -22.84 -17.06
CA GLN A 263 -14.65 -22.70 -18.30
C GLN A 263 -15.44 -21.94 -19.38
N LEU A 264 -16.74 -22.23 -19.52
CA LEU A 264 -17.60 -21.56 -20.50
C LEU A 264 -17.81 -20.08 -20.16
N ASP A 265 -18.00 -19.74 -18.89
CA ASP A 265 -18.16 -18.34 -18.46
C ASP A 265 -16.89 -17.50 -18.67
N ASP A 266 -15.72 -18.06 -18.36
CA ASP A 266 -14.44 -17.41 -18.59
C ASP A 266 -14.03 -17.41 -20.08
N TRP A 267 -14.65 -18.25 -20.92
CA TRP A 267 -14.29 -18.38 -22.34
C TRP A 267 -14.31 -17.06 -23.11
N LYS A 268 -15.21 -16.13 -22.74
CA LYS A 268 -15.31 -14.80 -23.35
C LYS A 268 -14.00 -14.00 -23.26
N TYR A 269 -13.23 -14.20 -22.19
CA TYR A 269 -11.90 -13.59 -21.99
C TYR A 269 -10.79 -14.56 -22.38
N HIS A 270 -10.87 -15.83 -21.95
CA HIS A 270 -9.82 -16.83 -22.16
C HIS A 270 -9.45 -17.04 -23.63
N LYS A 271 -10.44 -17.05 -24.53
CA LYS A 271 -10.22 -17.28 -25.97
C LYS A 271 -9.27 -16.27 -26.64
N GLN A 272 -9.06 -15.10 -26.03
CA GLN A 272 -8.20 -14.06 -26.60
C GLN A 272 -6.72 -14.44 -26.60
N TYR A 273 -6.30 -15.33 -25.70
CA TYR A 273 -4.91 -15.79 -25.56
C TYR A 273 -4.79 -17.32 -25.47
N CYS A 274 -5.90 -18.07 -25.42
CA CYS A 274 -5.91 -19.53 -25.44
C CYS A 274 -5.21 -20.14 -26.68
N GLY A 275 -4.05 -20.76 -26.45
CA GLY A 275 -3.24 -21.40 -27.48
C GLY A 275 -2.41 -20.42 -28.32
N LYS A 276 -2.19 -19.19 -27.84
CA LYS A 276 -1.24 -18.23 -28.41
C LYS A 276 0.11 -18.24 -27.69
N GLU A 277 0.18 -18.93 -26.56
CA GLU A 277 1.41 -19.14 -25.82
C GLU A 277 2.14 -20.31 -26.46
N ASP A 278 3.45 -20.17 -26.71
CA ASP A 278 4.29 -21.31 -27.04
C ASP A 278 4.08 -22.34 -25.94
N THR A 279 3.72 -23.57 -26.31
CA THR A 279 3.37 -24.62 -25.33
C THR A 279 4.56 -24.84 -24.41
N TRP A 280 4.55 -24.18 -23.26
CA TRP A 280 5.55 -24.35 -22.23
C TRP A 280 5.26 -25.69 -21.58
N ASP A 281 5.97 -26.70 -22.06
CA ASP A 281 5.82 -28.06 -21.60
C ASP A 281 6.42 -28.20 -20.20
N PHE A 282 5.56 -28.11 -19.18
CA PHE A 282 5.92 -28.36 -17.78
C PHE A 282 6.27 -29.84 -17.50
N SER A 283 6.08 -30.75 -18.47
CA SER A 283 6.45 -32.16 -18.33
C SER A 283 7.88 -32.48 -18.77
N ASN A 284 8.65 -31.46 -19.19
CA ASN A 284 10.04 -31.64 -19.61
C ASN A 284 11.04 -31.30 -18.49
N GLU A 285 12.06 -32.16 -18.35
CA GLU A 285 13.26 -32.03 -17.49
C GLU A 285 13.94 -30.64 -17.54
N LYS A 286 13.63 -29.82 -18.55
CA LYS A 286 14.12 -28.44 -18.69
C LYS A 286 13.75 -27.49 -17.56
N PHE A 287 12.70 -27.75 -16.78
CA PHE A 287 12.38 -26.88 -15.65
C PHE A 287 13.38 -27.04 -14.50
N GLU A 288 13.91 -28.25 -14.28
CA GLU A 288 14.99 -28.48 -13.32
C GLU A 288 16.34 -27.92 -13.81
N ASP A 289 16.59 -27.91 -15.12
CA ASP A 289 17.80 -27.29 -15.70
C ASP A 289 17.76 -25.75 -15.70
N LEU A 290 16.58 -25.13 -15.58
CA LEU A 290 16.44 -23.69 -15.35
C LEU A 290 16.63 -23.30 -13.87
N LEU A 291 16.69 -24.28 -12.97
CA LEU A 291 16.86 -24.10 -11.52
C LEU A 291 18.26 -24.52 -11.01
N LYS A 292 19.17 -24.96 -11.88
CA LYS A 292 20.60 -25.20 -11.61
C LYS A 292 21.45 -24.05 -12.14
#